data_AF-A0A535ZIK5-F1
#
_entry.id   AF-A0A535ZIK5-F1
#
_cell.length_a   1.000
_cell.length_b   1.000
_cell.length_c   1.000
_cell.angle_alpha   90.00
_cell.angle_beta   90.00
_cell.angle_gamma   90.00
#
_symmetry.space_group_name_H-M   'P 1'
#
loop_
_entity.id
_entity.type
_entity.pdbx_description
1 polymer ?
#
loop_
_entity_poly.entity_id
_entity_poly.type
_entity_poly.pdbx_seq_one_letter_code
_entity_poly.pdbx_strand_id
1 'polypeptide(L)'
;MIATIKAEWRKSRLRPGFLIGAGVIAGVTILVYAANWYLALHPLATRGGDRAIVSLATLYPDQFVNNVMGAAFPIGAAMAIVLGALFAGSEYGWGTVKTMFTQRPGRLTVWAGRMFVFGVWMLIMTFVLFGVGAATSVVVALFQGHAITGPAAVDLAKGIGAIWLVFMVNGSIGLALGVLIRQPAAALGIGLTYVLAVEIIAVRIINLINNGQFKNVTEQFVNQNATALTQSFTSPAFGVISPPTISAEHAVLVLAAWGIGLTIVAAGLLRLRDVT
;
A
#
# COMPACT_ATOMS: atom_id res chain seq x y z
N MET A 1 20.40 -7.96 -17.64
CA MET A 1 19.13 -7.61 -16.95
C MET A 1 18.28 -8.85 -16.62
N ILE A 2 17.93 -9.70 -17.59
CA ILE A 2 17.10 -10.90 -17.36
C ILE A 2 17.69 -11.85 -16.28
N ALA A 3 18.99 -12.09 -16.31
CA ALA A 3 19.66 -12.94 -15.31
C ALA A 3 19.52 -12.40 -13.87
N THR A 4 19.65 -11.08 -13.69
CA THR A 4 19.45 -10.40 -12.40
C THR A 4 18.01 -10.59 -11.91
N ILE A 5 17.02 -10.40 -12.78
CA ILE A 5 15.60 -10.59 -12.44
C ILE A 5 15.35 -12.03 -12.01
N LYS A 6 15.85 -13.02 -12.77
CA LYS A 6 15.70 -14.44 -12.43
C LYS A 6 16.34 -14.78 -11.08
N ALA A 7 17.54 -14.27 -10.81
CA ALA A 7 18.24 -14.49 -9.55
C ALA A 7 17.46 -13.88 -8.37
N GLU A 8 16.98 -12.65 -8.52
CA GLU A 8 16.21 -11.95 -7.49
C GLU A 8 14.84 -12.58 -7.24
N TRP A 9 14.16 -13.01 -8.30
CA TRP A 9 12.91 -13.75 -8.17
C TRP A 9 13.12 -15.06 -7.40
N ARG A 10 14.16 -15.84 -7.75
CA ARG A 10 14.48 -17.09 -7.06
C ARG A 10 14.77 -16.86 -5.57
N LYS A 11 15.51 -15.79 -5.24
CA LYS A 11 15.82 -15.41 -3.86
C LYS A 11 14.57 -14.99 -3.10
N SER A 12 13.69 -14.22 -3.72
CA SER A 12 12.52 -13.62 -3.06
C SER A 12 11.31 -14.54 -2.96
N ARG A 13 11.13 -15.51 -3.87
CA ARG A 13 9.96 -16.41 -3.93
C ARG A 13 9.62 -17.08 -2.59
N LEU A 14 10.64 -17.46 -1.83
CA LEU A 14 10.49 -18.14 -0.54
C LEU A 14 10.90 -17.28 0.65
N ARG A 15 11.05 -15.96 0.46
CA ARG A 15 11.35 -15.06 1.58
C ARG A 15 10.13 -14.99 2.50
N PRO A 16 10.29 -15.34 3.79
CA PRO A 16 9.18 -15.28 4.74
C PRO A 16 8.52 -13.90 4.79
N GLY A 17 9.27 -12.81 4.61
CA GLY A 17 8.72 -11.46 4.62
C GLY A 17 7.54 -11.27 3.65
N PHE A 18 7.69 -11.67 2.38
CA PHE A 18 6.60 -11.51 1.40
C PHE A 18 5.45 -12.50 1.64
N LEU A 19 5.75 -13.73 2.04
CA LEU A 19 4.72 -14.74 2.32
C LEU A 19 3.89 -14.38 3.56
N ILE A 20 4.56 -13.98 4.64
CA ILE A 20 3.92 -13.50 5.87
C ILE A 20 3.18 -12.19 5.57
N GLY A 21 3.77 -11.27 4.82
CA GLY A 21 3.10 -10.03 4.40
C GLY A 21 1.79 -10.33 3.67
N ALA A 22 1.80 -11.25 2.70
CA ALA A 22 0.61 -11.68 1.98
C ALA A 22 -0.42 -12.32 2.91
N GLY A 23 0.01 -13.21 3.80
CA GLY A 23 -0.85 -13.86 4.79
C GLY A 23 -1.47 -12.87 5.78
N VAL A 24 -0.72 -11.87 6.23
CA VAL A 24 -1.21 -10.80 7.12
C VAL A 24 -2.23 -9.94 6.39
N ILE A 25 -1.96 -9.51 5.15
CA ILE A 25 -2.93 -8.74 4.36
C ILE A 25 -4.22 -9.55 4.16
N ALA A 26 -4.11 -10.83 3.82
CA ALA A 26 -5.26 -11.71 3.68
C ALA A 26 -6.05 -11.83 4.99
N GLY A 27 -5.37 -12.15 6.09
CA GLY A 27 -5.97 -12.31 7.42
C GLY A 27 -6.65 -11.03 7.93
N VAL A 28 -6.01 -9.88 7.76
CA VAL A 28 -6.58 -8.57 8.11
C VAL A 28 -7.79 -8.27 7.25
N THR A 29 -7.74 -8.55 5.95
CA THR A 29 -8.89 -8.32 5.05
C THR A 29 -10.09 -9.16 5.49
N ILE A 30 -9.88 -10.45 5.78
CA ILE A 30 -10.93 -11.34 6.29
C ILE A 30 -11.46 -10.82 7.63
N LEU A 31 -10.58 -10.44 8.56
CA LEU A 31 -10.96 -9.91 9.87
C LEU A 31 -11.82 -8.66 9.75
N VAL A 32 -11.44 -7.72 8.88
CA VAL A 32 -12.18 -6.48 8.64
C VAL A 32 -13.55 -6.78 8.04
N TYR A 33 -13.64 -7.66 7.04
CA TYR A 33 -14.93 -8.09 6.49
C TYR A 33 -15.82 -8.76 7.55
N ALA A 34 -15.27 -9.67 8.35
CA ALA A 34 -15.99 -10.37 9.40
C ALA A 34 -16.50 -9.40 10.49
N ALA A 35 -15.65 -8.46 10.92
CA ALA A 35 -16.02 -7.43 11.88
C ALA A 35 -17.13 -6.52 11.33
N ASN A 36 -17.00 -6.05 10.09
CA ASN A 36 -18.01 -5.22 9.45
C ASN A 36 -19.33 -5.96 9.23
N TRP A 37 -19.28 -7.24 8.87
CA TRP A 37 -20.47 -8.10 8.73
C TRP A 37 -21.18 -8.29 10.08
N TYR A 38 -20.42 -8.53 11.15
CA TYR A 38 -20.96 -8.60 12.51
C TYR A 38 -21.62 -7.28 12.93
N LEU A 39 -20.96 -6.14 12.70
CA LEU A 39 -21.49 -4.81 13.02
C LEU A 39 -22.72 -4.43 12.19
N ALA A 40 -22.83 -4.94 10.96
CA ALA A 40 -24.00 -4.75 10.11
C ALA A 40 -25.23 -5.54 10.62
N LEU A 41 -25.01 -6.69 11.26
CA LEU A 41 -26.08 -7.53 11.81
C LEU A 41 -26.47 -7.18 13.25
N HIS A 42 -25.60 -6.52 14.00
CA HIS A 42 -25.82 -6.14 15.40
C HIS A 42 -25.84 -4.61 15.54
N PRO A 43 -26.95 -3.94 15.15
CA PRO A 43 -27.08 -2.50 15.30
C PRO A 43 -27.02 -2.10 16.78
N LEU A 44 -26.40 -0.95 17.06
CA LEU A 44 -26.30 -0.44 18.42
C LEU A 44 -27.59 0.27 18.80
N ALA A 45 -28.12 -0.04 19.99
CA ALA A 45 -29.20 0.71 20.59
C ALA A 45 -28.71 2.12 20.96
N THR A 46 -29.23 3.13 20.27
CA THR A 46 -28.96 4.54 20.57
C THR A 46 -30.22 5.22 21.10
N ARG A 47 -30.09 6.39 21.75
CA ARG A 47 -31.23 7.17 22.27
C ARG A 47 -32.28 7.56 21.20
N GLY A 48 -31.96 7.43 19.91
CA GLY A 48 -32.87 7.66 18.78
C GLY A 48 -33.31 6.40 18.03
N GLY A 49 -33.08 5.21 18.59
CA GLY A 49 -33.36 3.90 17.97
C GLY A 49 -32.10 3.08 17.66
N ASP A 50 -32.28 1.88 17.13
CA ASP A 50 -31.19 1.01 16.69
C ASP A 50 -30.59 1.55 15.39
N ARG A 51 -29.28 1.84 15.39
CA ARG A 51 -28.57 2.34 14.21
C ARG A 51 -27.41 1.41 13.85
N ALA A 52 -27.45 0.86 12.64
CA ALA A 52 -26.31 0.13 12.08
C ALA A 52 -25.17 1.12 11.78
N ILE A 53 -23.97 0.82 12.29
CA ILE A 53 -22.76 1.62 12.01
C ILE A 53 -22.26 1.36 10.58
N VAL A 54 -22.44 0.13 10.10
CA VAL A 54 -22.01 -0.33 8.78
C VAL A 54 -23.22 -0.85 8.02
N SER A 55 -23.38 -0.41 6.78
CA SER A 55 -24.42 -0.94 5.89
C SER A 55 -23.98 -2.29 5.33
N LEU A 56 -24.86 -3.30 5.39
CA LEU A 56 -24.59 -4.62 4.80
C LEU A 56 -24.31 -4.53 3.28
N ALA A 57 -24.87 -3.52 2.60
CA ALA A 57 -24.68 -3.30 1.18
C ALA A 57 -23.22 -2.99 0.78
N THR A 58 -22.38 -2.52 1.70
CA THR A 58 -20.96 -2.23 1.40
C THR A 58 -20.09 -3.48 1.33
N LEU A 59 -20.61 -4.63 1.77
CA LEU A 59 -19.87 -5.89 1.87
C LEU A 59 -20.12 -6.83 0.70
N TYR A 60 -21.03 -6.47 -0.21
CA TYR A 60 -21.40 -7.32 -1.34
C TYR A 60 -20.36 -7.32 -2.48
N PRO A 61 -20.40 -8.33 -3.37
CA PRO A 61 -19.46 -8.49 -4.47
C PRO A 61 -19.41 -7.34 -5.47
N ASP A 62 -20.42 -6.49 -5.57
CA ASP A 62 -20.41 -5.31 -6.43
C ASP A 62 -19.63 -4.16 -5.80
N GLN A 63 -19.50 -4.14 -4.47
CA GLN A 63 -18.86 -3.08 -3.68
C GLN A 63 -17.48 -3.41 -3.15
N PHE A 64 -16.98 -4.63 -3.39
CA PHE A 64 -15.73 -5.09 -2.76
C PHE A 64 -14.52 -4.21 -3.08
N VAL A 65 -14.45 -3.61 -4.28
CA VAL A 65 -13.37 -2.70 -4.68
C VAL A 65 -13.33 -1.49 -3.76
N ASN A 66 -14.47 -0.82 -3.57
CA ASN A 66 -14.60 0.32 -2.66
C ASN A 66 -14.28 -0.07 -1.20
N ASN A 67 -14.72 -1.24 -0.78
CA ASN A 67 -14.45 -1.72 0.58
C ASN A 67 -12.96 -1.99 0.83
N VAL A 68 -12.26 -2.57 -0.15
CA VAL A 68 -10.80 -2.80 -0.13
C VAL A 68 -10.04 -1.47 -0.08
N MET A 69 -10.49 -0.45 -0.82
CA MET A 69 -9.88 0.89 -0.82
C MET A 69 -9.93 1.57 0.55
N GLY A 70 -11.03 1.42 1.28
CA GLY A 70 -11.22 2.07 2.57
C GLY A 70 -10.47 1.38 3.71
N ALA A 71 -10.80 0.12 3.98
CA ALA A 71 -10.45 -0.49 5.27
C ALA A 71 -9.10 -1.21 5.28
N ALA A 72 -8.63 -1.73 4.13
CA ALA A 72 -7.38 -2.47 4.04
C ALA A 72 -6.16 -1.59 3.67
N PHE A 73 -6.40 -0.37 3.19
CA PHE A 73 -5.37 0.54 2.69
C PHE A 73 -4.28 0.91 3.72
N PRO A 74 -4.60 1.40 4.95
CA PRO A 74 -3.57 1.90 5.86
C PRO A 74 -2.56 0.82 6.28
N ILE A 75 -3.07 -0.39 6.49
CA ILE A 75 -2.25 -1.55 6.89
C ILE A 75 -1.39 -2.02 5.70
N GLY A 76 -1.97 -2.05 4.49
CA GLY A 76 -1.23 -2.37 3.28
C GLY A 76 -0.09 -1.38 2.99
N ALA A 77 -0.32 -0.08 3.17
CA ALA A 77 0.70 0.96 3.00
C ALA A 77 1.85 0.81 4.00
N ALA A 78 1.55 0.59 5.29
CA ALA A 78 2.56 0.31 6.31
C ALA A 78 3.33 -0.99 6.00
N MET A 79 2.64 -2.05 5.57
CA MET A 79 3.27 -3.32 5.19
C MET A 79 4.20 -3.14 3.98
N ALA A 80 3.83 -2.33 2.99
CA ALA A 80 4.69 -2.04 1.85
C ALA A 80 6.00 -1.37 2.28
N ILE A 81 5.95 -0.37 3.19
CA ILE A 81 7.15 0.24 3.79
C ILE A 81 8.00 -0.83 4.47
N VAL A 82 7.38 -1.72 5.25
CA VAL A 82 8.08 -2.81 5.95
C VAL A 82 8.81 -3.72 4.97
N LEU A 83 8.11 -4.18 3.93
CA LEU A 83 8.68 -5.05 2.90
C LEU A 83 9.78 -4.35 2.13
N GLY A 84 9.64 -3.06 1.82
CA GLY A 84 10.69 -2.27 1.17
C GLY A 84 11.95 -2.16 2.02
N ALA A 85 11.80 -1.80 3.29
CA ALA A 85 12.92 -1.66 4.23
C ALA A 85 13.64 -3.01 4.47
N LEU A 86 12.89 -4.10 4.60
CA LEU A 86 13.45 -5.44 4.67
C LEU A 86 14.15 -5.83 3.37
N PHE A 87 13.49 -5.64 2.22
CA PHE A 87 14.02 -6.06 0.93
C PHE A 87 15.35 -5.37 0.60
N ALA A 88 15.49 -4.07 0.88
CA ALA A 88 16.74 -3.34 0.67
C ALA A 88 17.73 -3.53 1.83
N GLY A 89 17.27 -3.31 3.06
CA GLY A 89 18.11 -3.24 4.26
C GLY A 89 18.70 -4.58 4.70
N SER A 90 17.99 -5.68 4.54
CA SER A 90 18.47 -7.00 4.99
C SER A 90 19.72 -7.46 4.25
N GLU A 91 19.91 -7.00 3.00
CA GLU A 91 21.08 -7.37 2.20
C GLU A 91 22.39 -6.84 2.79
N TYR A 92 22.33 -5.70 3.48
CA TYR A 92 23.50 -5.16 4.17
C TYR A 92 23.86 -6.00 5.39
N GLY A 93 22.84 -6.42 6.17
CA GLY A 93 23.05 -7.28 7.33
C GLY A 93 23.61 -8.66 6.97
N TRP A 94 23.28 -9.18 5.79
CA TRP A 94 23.75 -10.50 5.33
C TRP A 94 25.03 -10.42 4.47
N GLY A 95 25.56 -9.22 4.20
CA GLY A 95 26.72 -9.01 3.34
C GLY A 95 26.48 -9.34 1.85
N THR A 96 25.24 -9.62 1.45
CA THR A 96 24.90 -10.03 0.08
C THR A 96 25.10 -8.89 -0.93
N VAL A 97 25.00 -7.62 -0.49
CA VAL A 97 25.28 -6.44 -1.34
C VAL A 97 26.67 -6.52 -1.97
N LYS A 98 27.68 -6.94 -1.20
CA LYS A 98 29.06 -7.11 -1.68
C LYS A 98 29.13 -8.16 -2.78
N THR A 99 28.54 -9.33 -2.53
CA THR A 99 28.52 -10.42 -3.52
C THR A 99 27.74 -10.07 -4.79
N MET A 100 26.67 -9.27 -4.70
CA MET A 100 25.89 -8.85 -5.87
C MET A 100 26.64 -7.85 -6.74
N PHE A 101 27.45 -6.97 -6.14
CA PHE A 101 28.16 -5.92 -6.86
C PHE A 101 29.58 -6.28 -7.29
N THR A 102 30.14 -7.38 -6.79
CA THR A 102 31.39 -7.95 -7.32
C THR A 102 31.16 -8.85 -8.53
N GLN A 103 29.91 -9.24 -8.81
CA GLN A 103 29.56 -9.96 -10.03
C GLN A 103 29.56 -9.03 -11.25
N ARG A 104 29.72 -9.61 -12.46
CA ARG A 104 29.79 -8.89 -13.75
C ARG A 104 28.69 -7.84 -14.01
N PRO A 105 27.43 -7.96 -13.55
CA PRO A 105 26.40 -6.92 -13.78
C PRO A 105 26.71 -5.62 -13.04
N GLY A 106 26.58 -4.48 -13.74
CA GLY A 106 26.74 -3.16 -13.10
C GLY A 106 25.70 -2.87 -12.02
N ARG A 107 26.05 -2.03 -11.04
CA ARG A 107 25.21 -1.71 -9.86
C ARG A 107 23.80 -1.24 -10.22
N LEU A 108 23.66 -0.40 -11.26
CA LEU A 108 22.36 0.09 -11.72
C LEU A 108 21.52 -0.99 -12.40
N THR A 109 22.14 -1.94 -13.10
CA THR A 109 21.44 -3.09 -13.68
C THR A 109 20.91 -4.02 -12.58
N VAL A 110 21.69 -4.19 -11.51
CA VAL A 110 21.25 -4.94 -10.32
C VAL A 110 20.05 -4.23 -9.67
N TRP A 111 20.16 -2.92 -9.46
CA TRP A 111 19.07 -2.13 -8.88
C TRP A 111 17.78 -2.18 -9.70
N ALA A 112 17.85 -1.99 -11.02
CA ALA A 112 16.69 -2.06 -11.90
C ALA A 112 16.00 -3.44 -11.85
N GLY A 113 16.79 -4.52 -11.86
CA GLY A 113 16.25 -5.89 -11.73
C GLY A 113 15.56 -6.12 -10.38
N ARG A 114 16.13 -5.56 -9.31
CA ARG A 114 15.55 -5.60 -7.96
C ARG A 114 14.24 -4.82 -7.86
N MET A 115 14.17 -3.65 -8.47
CA MET A 115 12.95 -2.83 -8.53
C MET A 115 11.85 -3.50 -9.32
N PHE A 116 12.19 -4.16 -10.42
CA PHE A 116 11.23 -4.97 -11.16
C PHE A 116 10.66 -6.10 -10.29
N VAL A 117 11.51 -6.89 -9.64
CA VAL A 117 11.06 -8.00 -8.77
C VAL A 117 10.23 -7.48 -7.58
N PHE A 118 10.65 -6.36 -6.97
CA PHE A 118 9.88 -5.72 -5.92
C PHE A 118 8.49 -5.27 -6.41
N GLY A 119 8.42 -4.69 -7.61
CA GLY A 119 7.15 -4.27 -8.19
C GLY A 119 6.21 -5.42 -8.53
N VAL A 120 6.75 -6.56 -8.99
CA VAL A 120 5.95 -7.79 -9.15
C VAL A 120 5.42 -8.28 -7.80
N TRP A 121 6.22 -8.21 -6.73
CA TRP A 121 5.74 -8.57 -5.40
C TRP A 121 4.66 -7.62 -4.88
N MET A 122 4.79 -6.31 -5.06
CA MET A 122 3.74 -5.37 -4.73
C MET A 122 2.45 -5.68 -5.50
N LEU A 123 2.57 -6.07 -6.78
CA LEU A 123 1.42 -6.48 -7.59
C LEU A 123 0.78 -7.77 -7.07
N ILE A 124 1.56 -8.77 -6.67
CA ILE A 124 1.06 -9.99 -6.04
C ILE A 124 0.31 -9.66 -4.75
N MET A 125 0.86 -8.78 -3.91
CA MET A 125 0.20 -8.32 -2.68
C MET A 125 -1.13 -7.63 -2.99
N THR A 126 -1.19 -6.82 -4.03
CA THR A 126 -2.45 -6.22 -4.53
C THR A 126 -3.43 -7.31 -4.97
N PHE A 127 -3.00 -8.31 -5.73
CA PHE A 127 -3.88 -9.42 -6.12
C PHE A 127 -4.37 -10.25 -4.95
N VAL A 128 -3.54 -10.49 -3.93
CA VAL A 128 -3.96 -11.16 -2.69
C VAL A 128 -5.03 -10.33 -2.00
N LEU A 129 -4.81 -9.02 -1.84
CA LEU A 129 -5.79 -8.13 -1.22
C LEU A 129 -7.14 -8.14 -1.95
N PHE A 130 -7.14 -7.94 -3.28
CA PHE A 130 -8.37 -7.93 -4.08
C PHE A 130 -9.01 -9.31 -4.17
N GLY A 131 -8.22 -10.38 -4.32
CA GLY A 131 -8.71 -11.75 -4.40
C GLY A 131 -9.38 -12.20 -3.10
N VAL A 132 -8.77 -11.90 -1.95
CA VAL A 132 -9.36 -12.19 -0.64
C VAL A 132 -10.58 -11.31 -0.38
N GLY A 133 -10.54 -10.03 -0.75
CA GLY A 133 -11.70 -9.13 -0.67
C GLY A 133 -12.89 -9.64 -1.48
N ALA A 134 -12.65 -10.06 -2.73
CA ALA A 134 -13.66 -10.64 -3.61
C ALA A 134 -14.19 -11.99 -3.09
N ALA A 135 -13.31 -12.87 -2.62
CA ALA A 135 -13.73 -14.15 -2.06
C ALA A 135 -14.61 -13.95 -0.81
N THR A 136 -14.22 -13.02 0.07
CA THR A 136 -14.96 -12.76 1.31
C THR A 136 -16.29 -12.07 1.04
N SER A 137 -16.38 -11.16 0.06
CA SER A 137 -17.64 -10.53 -0.34
C SER A 137 -18.63 -11.54 -0.95
N VAL A 138 -18.13 -12.53 -1.71
CA VAL A 138 -18.96 -13.64 -2.21
C VAL A 138 -19.48 -14.49 -1.05
N VAL A 139 -18.64 -14.81 -0.07
CA VAL A 139 -19.08 -15.53 1.14
C VAL A 139 -20.19 -14.77 1.86
N VAL A 140 -20.07 -13.44 2.03
CA VAL A 140 -21.13 -12.62 2.62
C VAL A 140 -22.41 -12.65 1.78
N ALA A 141 -22.33 -12.51 0.46
CA ALA A 141 -23.51 -12.58 -0.41
C ALA A 141 -24.24 -13.93 -0.30
N LEU A 142 -23.50 -15.04 -0.23
CA LEU A 142 -24.08 -16.37 -0.05
C LEU A 142 -24.83 -16.50 1.29
N PHE A 143 -24.26 -15.98 2.39
CA PHE A 143 -24.94 -15.97 3.68
C PHE A 143 -26.21 -15.11 3.69
N GLN A 144 -26.26 -14.06 2.88
CA GLN A 144 -27.38 -13.11 2.83
C GLN A 144 -28.36 -13.38 1.69
N GLY A 145 -28.18 -14.44 0.90
CA GLY A 145 -29.00 -14.74 -0.27
C GLY A 145 -28.96 -13.65 -1.35
N HIS A 146 -27.88 -12.86 -1.39
CA HIS A 146 -27.72 -11.76 -2.35
C HIS A 146 -27.15 -12.26 -3.68
N ALA A 147 -27.54 -11.61 -4.78
CA ALA A 147 -27.02 -11.97 -6.10
C ALA A 147 -25.51 -11.71 -6.18
N ILE A 148 -24.77 -12.64 -6.80
CA ILE A 148 -23.33 -12.49 -7.02
C ILE A 148 -23.12 -11.70 -8.32
N THR A 149 -23.05 -10.38 -8.20
CA THR A 149 -22.70 -9.48 -9.31
C THR A 149 -21.37 -8.81 -9.02
N GLY A 150 -20.37 -9.05 -9.87
CA GLY A 150 -19.07 -8.41 -9.74
C GLY A 150 -19.09 -6.95 -10.19
N PRO A 151 -18.07 -6.15 -9.82
CA PRO A 151 -17.93 -4.78 -10.28
C PRO A 151 -17.56 -4.76 -11.77
N ALA A 152 -17.68 -3.59 -12.40
CA ALA A 152 -17.19 -3.41 -13.76
C ALA A 152 -15.68 -3.70 -13.85
N ALA A 153 -15.26 -4.40 -14.91
CA ALA A 153 -13.86 -4.77 -15.11
C ALA A 153 -12.91 -3.56 -15.16
N VAL A 154 -13.40 -2.41 -15.66
CA VAL A 154 -12.66 -1.15 -15.70
C VAL A 154 -12.39 -0.61 -14.29
N ASP A 155 -13.38 -0.66 -13.39
CA ASP A 155 -13.23 -0.19 -12.01
C ASP A 155 -12.30 -1.10 -11.21
N LEU A 156 -12.38 -2.41 -11.47
CA LEU A 156 -11.43 -3.38 -10.92
C LEU A 156 -10.00 -3.10 -11.39
N ALA A 157 -9.79 -2.87 -12.68
CA ALA A 157 -8.46 -2.57 -13.23
C ALA A 157 -7.89 -1.25 -12.69
N LYS A 158 -8.71 -0.19 -12.61
CA LYS A 158 -8.34 1.08 -11.96
C LYS A 158 -7.99 0.87 -10.50
N GLY A 159 -8.78 0.07 -9.78
CA GLY A 159 -8.55 -0.21 -8.37
C GLY A 159 -7.24 -0.96 -8.12
N ILE A 160 -6.96 -1.99 -8.91
CA ILE A 160 -5.68 -2.72 -8.86
C ILE A 160 -4.51 -1.77 -9.16
N GLY A 161 -4.62 -0.94 -10.21
CA GLY A 161 -3.59 0.04 -10.56
C GLY A 161 -3.33 1.05 -9.44
N ALA A 162 -4.38 1.58 -8.82
CA ALA A 162 -4.29 2.55 -7.73
C ALA A 162 -3.59 1.95 -6.48
N ILE A 163 -4.03 0.78 -6.02
CA ILE A 163 -3.42 0.13 -4.85
C ILE A 163 -2.00 -0.35 -5.15
N TRP A 164 -1.73 -0.84 -6.36
CA TRP A 164 -0.38 -1.20 -6.75
C TRP A 164 0.57 0.00 -6.73
N LEU A 165 0.12 1.16 -7.24
CA LEU A 165 0.88 2.41 -7.17
C LEU A 165 1.14 2.82 -5.71
N VAL A 166 0.12 2.76 -4.85
CA VAL A 166 0.25 3.06 -3.42
C VAL A 166 1.30 2.15 -2.77
N PHE A 167 1.21 0.83 -3.00
CA PHE A 167 2.16 -0.14 -2.45
C PHE A 167 3.57 0.10 -2.99
N MET A 168 3.71 0.44 -4.28
CA MET A 168 4.99 0.78 -4.87
C MET A 168 5.63 2.01 -4.23
N VAL A 169 4.88 3.08 -4.02
CA VAL A 169 5.41 4.33 -3.46
C VAL A 169 5.76 4.16 -1.99
N ASN A 170 4.86 3.59 -1.19
CA ASN A 170 5.14 3.30 0.22
C ASN A 170 6.31 2.31 0.36
N GLY A 171 6.34 1.28 -0.48
CA GLY A 171 7.47 0.36 -0.57
C GLY A 171 8.78 1.05 -0.96
N SER A 172 8.74 2.02 -1.86
CA SER A 172 9.92 2.79 -2.27
C SER A 172 10.49 3.66 -1.14
N ILE A 173 9.65 4.18 -0.23
CA ILE A 173 10.09 4.86 0.99
C ILE A 173 10.91 3.88 1.85
N GLY A 174 10.35 2.70 2.11
CA GLY A 174 11.06 1.65 2.85
C GLY A 174 12.36 1.22 2.18
N LEU A 175 12.34 1.01 0.86
CA LEU A 175 13.53 0.66 0.07
C LEU A 175 14.62 1.73 0.16
N ALA A 176 14.25 3.00 -0.05
CA ALA A 176 15.18 4.12 0.01
C ALA A 176 15.81 4.26 1.40
N LEU A 177 15.00 4.12 2.46
CA LEU A 177 15.49 4.10 3.85
C LEU A 177 16.42 2.90 4.09
N GLY A 178 16.08 1.71 3.58
CA GLY A 178 16.92 0.52 3.69
C GLY A 178 18.29 0.68 3.01
N VAL A 179 18.32 1.31 1.82
CA VAL A 179 19.57 1.66 1.11
C VAL A 179 20.35 2.75 1.85
N LEU A 180 19.65 3.76 2.38
CA LEU A 180 20.26 4.91 3.05
C LEU A 180 20.91 4.52 4.38
N ILE A 181 20.18 3.78 5.21
CA ILE A 181 20.56 3.47 6.59
C ILE A 181 21.42 2.20 6.67
N ARG A 182 21.30 1.28 5.69
CA ARG A 182 22.02 0.00 5.64
C ARG A 182 21.74 -0.91 6.84
N GLN A 183 20.64 -0.68 7.55
CA GLN A 183 20.19 -1.50 8.67
C GLN A 183 18.67 -1.67 8.59
N PRO A 184 18.14 -2.91 8.50
CA PRO A 184 16.71 -3.13 8.30
C PRO A 184 15.88 -2.63 9.48
N ALA A 185 16.30 -2.88 10.73
CA ALA A 185 15.54 -2.49 11.91
C ALA A 185 15.38 -0.96 12.03
N ALA A 186 16.45 -0.20 11.80
CA ALA A 186 16.40 1.26 11.85
C ALA A 186 15.57 1.85 10.69
N ALA A 187 15.72 1.30 9.48
CA ALA A 187 14.90 1.71 8.34
C ALA A 187 13.39 1.46 8.57
N LEU A 188 13.05 0.32 9.18
CA LEU A 188 11.68 0.01 9.59
C LEU A 188 11.14 1.00 10.63
N GLY A 189 11.90 1.23 11.71
CA GLY A 189 11.49 2.14 12.77
C GLY A 189 11.22 3.55 12.25
N ILE A 190 12.10 4.08 11.41
CA ILE A 190 11.96 5.41 10.81
C ILE A 190 10.78 5.45 9.82
N GLY A 191 10.69 4.47 8.92
CA GLY A 191 9.63 4.44 7.90
C GLY A 191 8.23 4.32 8.51
N LEU A 192 8.06 3.48 9.53
CA LEU A 192 6.79 3.34 10.24
C LEU A 192 6.46 4.58 11.08
N THR A 193 7.43 5.14 11.79
CA THR A 193 7.22 6.39 12.55
C THR A 193 6.80 7.54 11.63
N TYR A 194 7.38 7.59 10.42
CA TYR A 194 7.01 8.58 9.42
C TYR A 194 5.53 8.48 9.03
N VAL A 195 5.08 7.31 8.57
CA VAL A 195 3.72 7.14 8.02
C VAL A 195 2.65 7.15 9.11
N LEU A 196 2.96 6.65 10.32
CA LEU A 196 1.99 6.48 11.40
C LEU A 196 1.93 7.68 12.35
N ALA A 197 2.91 8.57 12.34
CA ALA A 197 2.95 9.70 13.28
C ALA A 197 3.40 11.01 12.63
N VAL A 198 4.60 11.04 12.04
CA VAL A 198 5.22 12.31 11.63
C VAL A 198 4.39 13.03 10.58
N GLU A 199 3.98 12.34 9.51
CA GLU A 199 3.20 12.97 8.45
C GLU A 199 1.83 13.45 8.96
N ILE A 200 1.16 12.62 9.77
CA ILE A 200 -0.16 12.93 10.33
C ILE A 200 -0.09 14.19 11.20
N ILE A 201 0.93 14.29 12.05
CA ILE A 201 1.14 15.45 12.93
C ILE A 201 1.53 16.68 12.09
N ALA A 202 2.43 16.52 11.12
CA ALA A 202 2.87 17.61 10.26
C ALA A 202 1.70 18.24 9.49
N VAL A 203 0.86 17.42 8.84
CA VAL A 203 -0.32 17.90 8.11
C VAL A 203 -1.29 18.59 9.06
N ARG A 204 -1.52 18.03 10.26
CA ARG A 204 -2.39 18.66 11.26
C ARG A 204 -1.88 20.04 11.68
N ILE A 205 -0.58 20.16 11.98
CA ILE A 205 0.05 21.43 12.37
C ILE A 205 -0.04 22.45 11.24
N ILE A 206 0.27 22.06 10.00
CA ILE A 206 0.21 22.96 8.84
C ILE A 206 -1.23 23.50 8.65
N ASN A 207 -2.23 22.63 8.79
CA ASN A 207 -3.63 23.04 8.69
C ASN A 207 -4.06 23.99 9.81
N LEU A 208 -3.55 23.82 11.03
CA LEU A 208 -3.86 24.68 12.19
C LEU A 208 -3.23 26.07 12.09
N ILE A 209 -1.98 26.16 11.66
CA ILE A 209 -1.24 27.43 11.68
C ILE A 209 -1.72 28.38 10.58
N ASN A 210 -2.21 27.85 9.45
CA ASN A 210 -2.26 28.65 8.23
C ASN A 210 -3.63 28.83 7.57
N ASN A 211 -4.74 28.45 8.22
CA ASN A 211 -6.12 28.63 7.70
C ASN A 211 -6.31 28.25 6.20
N GLY A 212 -5.52 27.30 5.69
CA GLY A 212 -5.57 26.85 4.28
C GLY A 212 -4.59 27.50 3.29
N GLN A 213 -3.74 28.48 3.66
CA GLN A 213 -2.84 29.12 2.67
C GLN A 213 -1.68 28.22 2.20
N PHE A 214 -1.32 27.17 2.94
CA PHE A 214 -0.30 26.17 2.53
C PHE A 214 -0.91 24.86 2.02
N LYS A 215 -2.13 24.92 1.45
CA LYS A 215 -2.78 23.75 0.86
C LYS A 215 -1.84 23.01 -0.12
N ASN A 216 -1.10 23.76 -0.94
CA ASN A 216 -0.16 23.19 -1.90
C ASN A 216 0.94 22.33 -1.25
N VAL A 217 1.34 22.61 0.00
CA VAL A 217 2.37 21.85 0.72
C VAL A 217 1.78 20.55 1.27
N THR A 218 0.59 20.61 1.86
CA THR A 218 -0.09 19.41 2.38
C THR A 218 -0.45 18.45 1.25
N GLU A 219 -0.74 18.97 0.06
CA GLU A 219 -0.99 18.22 -1.17
C GLU A 219 0.27 17.53 -1.74
N GLN A 220 1.48 17.76 -1.22
CA GLN A 220 2.68 17.03 -1.68
C GLN A 220 2.95 15.75 -0.88
N PHE A 221 2.29 15.54 0.25
CA PHE A 221 2.59 14.40 1.11
C PHE A 221 2.01 13.09 0.56
N VAL A 222 2.78 12.01 0.74
CA VAL A 222 2.45 10.69 0.16
C VAL A 222 1.15 10.14 0.72
N ASN A 223 0.93 10.18 2.04
CA ASN A 223 -0.27 9.60 2.64
C ASN A 223 -1.52 10.42 2.31
N GLN A 224 -1.40 11.74 2.16
CA GLN A 224 -2.51 12.60 1.72
C GLN A 224 -2.98 12.22 0.31
N ASN A 225 -2.06 12.09 -0.64
CA ASN A 225 -2.38 11.70 -2.01
C ASN A 225 -2.86 10.25 -2.10
N ALA A 226 -2.25 9.34 -1.33
CA ALA A 226 -2.67 7.94 -1.28
C ALA A 226 -4.09 7.80 -0.72
N THR A 227 -4.44 8.56 0.32
CA THR A 227 -5.80 8.62 0.88
C THR A 227 -6.79 9.27 -0.10
N ALA A 228 -6.42 10.36 -0.76
CA ALA A 228 -7.28 10.99 -1.76
C ALA A 228 -7.55 10.07 -2.96
N LEU A 229 -6.54 9.31 -3.39
CA LEU A 229 -6.68 8.34 -4.47
C LEU A 229 -7.65 7.20 -4.08
N THR A 230 -7.56 6.64 -2.87
CA THR A 230 -8.51 5.61 -2.44
C THR A 230 -9.91 6.17 -2.24
N GLN A 231 -10.05 7.39 -1.73
CA GLN A 231 -11.34 8.07 -1.57
C GLN A 231 -11.98 8.53 -2.90
N SER A 232 -11.20 8.57 -3.99
CA SER A 232 -11.76 8.85 -5.32
C SER A 232 -12.67 7.74 -5.85
N PHE A 233 -12.54 6.53 -5.31
CA PHE A 233 -13.44 5.42 -5.55
C PHE A 233 -14.67 5.62 -4.66
N THR A 234 -15.78 6.04 -5.27
CA THR A 234 -17.03 6.32 -4.56
C THR A 234 -18.12 5.34 -4.97
N SER A 235 -19.04 5.08 -4.05
CA SER A 235 -20.25 4.31 -4.32
C SER A 235 -21.40 4.78 -3.44
N PRO A 236 -22.64 4.83 -3.98
CA PRO A 236 -23.83 5.15 -3.20
C PRO A 236 -24.04 4.26 -1.97
N ALA A 237 -23.53 3.02 -1.99
CA ALA A 237 -23.64 2.07 -0.87
C ALA A 237 -22.93 2.57 0.40
N PHE A 238 -21.93 3.44 0.26
CA PHE A 238 -21.16 4.03 1.36
C PHE A 238 -21.74 5.39 1.82
N GLY A 239 -22.86 5.82 1.23
CA GLY A 239 -23.49 7.11 1.51
C GLY A 239 -22.83 8.28 0.80
N VAL A 240 -23.28 9.49 1.13
CA VAL A 240 -22.71 10.72 0.56
C VAL A 240 -21.37 11.00 1.22
N ILE A 241 -20.30 10.83 0.46
CA ILE A 241 -18.93 11.17 0.87
C ILE A 241 -18.59 12.52 0.23
N SER A 242 -18.11 13.48 1.02
CA SER A 242 -17.58 14.73 0.49
C SER A 242 -16.43 14.43 -0.48
N PRO A 243 -16.41 15.02 -1.69
CA PRO A 243 -15.35 14.77 -2.64
C PRO A 243 -13.99 15.15 -2.02
N PRO A 244 -12.94 14.34 -2.25
CA PRO A 244 -11.62 14.63 -1.72
C PRO A 244 -11.12 15.99 -2.22
N THR A 245 -10.41 16.72 -1.37
CA THR A 245 -9.84 18.03 -1.70
C THR A 245 -8.75 17.98 -2.76
N ILE A 246 -8.19 16.79 -3.01
CA ILE A 246 -7.16 16.47 -3.99
C ILE A 246 -7.79 15.60 -5.07
N SER A 247 -7.58 15.96 -6.35
CA SER A 247 -8.08 15.16 -7.47
C SER A 247 -7.30 13.86 -7.63
N ALA A 248 -7.96 12.82 -8.16
CA ALA A 248 -7.32 11.52 -8.40
C ALA A 248 -6.12 11.62 -9.35
N GLU A 249 -6.22 12.46 -10.39
CA GLU A 249 -5.14 12.69 -11.35
C GLU A 249 -3.91 13.31 -10.68
N HIS A 250 -4.11 14.34 -9.86
CA HIS A 250 -3.05 14.96 -9.08
C HIS A 250 -2.40 13.92 -8.14
N ALA A 251 -3.22 13.15 -7.44
CA ALA A 251 -2.73 12.12 -6.53
C ALA A 251 -1.86 11.08 -7.24
N VAL A 252 -2.29 10.59 -8.41
CA VAL A 252 -1.50 9.65 -9.22
C VAL A 252 -0.16 10.25 -9.63
N LEU A 253 -0.16 11.52 -10.09
CA LEU A 253 1.07 12.20 -10.52
C LEU A 253 2.06 12.40 -9.38
N VAL A 254 1.59 12.88 -8.23
CA VAL A 254 2.45 13.09 -7.04
C VAL A 254 3.01 11.77 -6.53
N LEU A 255 2.17 10.73 -6.43
CA LEU A 255 2.60 9.40 -6.02
C LEU A 255 3.65 8.83 -6.99
N ALA A 256 3.39 8.91 -8.30
CA ALA A 256 4.35 8.45 -9.31
C ALA A 256 5.68 9.22 -9.23
N ALA A 257 5.63 10.54 -9.06
CA ALA A 257 6.81 11.39 -8.90
C ALA A 257 7.64 10.99 -7.66
N TRP A 258 7.00 10.76 -6.51
CA TRP A 258 7.67 10.28 -5.30
C TRP A 258 8.29 8.89 -5.50
N GLY A 259 7.54 7.94 -6.07
CA GLY A 259 8.03 6.58 -6.31
C GLY A 259 9.26 6.56 -7.23
N ILE A 260 9.22 7.34 -8.32
CA ILE A 260 10.34 7.49 -9.25
C ILE A 260 11.52 8.20 -8.56
N GLY A 261 11.26 9.33 -7.89
CA GLY A 261 12.28 10.12 -7.20
C GLY A 261 13.04 9.32 -6.15
N LEU A 262 12.33 8.62 -5.27
CA LEU A 262 12.92 7.75 -4.24
C LEU A 262 13.75 6.62 -4.85
N THR A 263 13.27 6.03 -5.95
CA THR A 263 13.99 4.98 -6.68
C THR A 263 15.28 5.51 -7.31
N ILE A 264 15.27 6.73 -7.85
CA ILE A 264 16.45 7.41 -8.41
C ILE A 264 17.44 7.79 -7.32
N VAL A 265 16.97 8.35 -6.20
CA VAL A 265 17.82 8.69 -5.05
C VAL A 265 18.51 7.44 -4.51
N ALA A 266 17.76 6.34 -4.32
CA ALA A 266 18.35 5.06 -3.91
C ALA A 266 19.38 4.55 -4.92
N ALA A 267 19.10 4.65 -6.23
CA ALA A 267 20.05 4.28 -7.28
C ALA A 267 21.34 5.12 -7.23
N GLY A 268 21.21 6.43 -7.02
CA GLY A 268 22.33 7.37 -6.86
C GLY A 268 23.19 7.01 -5.65
N LEU A 269 22.57 6.72 -4.50
CA LEU A 269 23.27 6.29 -3.29
C LEU A 269 24.04 4.98 -3.51
N LEU A 270 23.47 4.02 -4.23
CA LEU A 270 24.15 2.75 -4.57
C LEU A 270 25.33 2.95 -5.52
N ARG A 271 25.25 3.95 -6.41
CA ARG A 271 26.33 4.28 -7.34
C ARG A 271 27.48 5.01 -6.66
N LEU A 272 27.16 5.97 -5.79
CA LEU A 272 28.12 6.88 -5.17
C LEU A 272 28.80 6.29 -3.94
N ARG A 273 28.11 5.45 -3.16
CA ARG A 273 28.66 4.90 -1.93
C ARG A 273 29.44 3.63 -2.16
N ASP A 274 30.59 3.52 -1.51
CA ASP A 274 31.37 2.29 -1.51
C ASP A 274 30.71 1.17 -0.71
N VAL A 275 31.02 -0.05 -1.15
CA VAL A 275 30.48 -1.31 -0.64
C VAL A 275 31.56 -1.92 0.24
N THR A 276 31.52 -1.59 1.53
CA THR A 276 32.41 -2.15 2.56
C THR A 276 31.94 -3.53 2.97
#